data_AF-A0A6J1X0I7-F1
#
_entry.id   AF-A0A6J1X0I7-F1
#
_cell.length_a   1.000
_cell.length_b   1.000
_cell.length_c   1.000
_cell.angle_alpha   90.00
_cell.angle_beta   90.00
_cell.angle_gamma   90.00
#
_symmetry.space_group_name_H-M   'P 1'
#
loop_
_entity.id
_entity.type
_entity.pdbx_description
1 polymer ?
#
loop_
_entity_poly.entity_id
_entity_poly.type
_entity_poly.pdbx_seq_one_letter_code
_entity_poly.pdbx_strand_id
1 'polypeptide(L)'
;MAEMLVDGENADSSGRVSRPTLAQVKAVVEFMQKHPDLAHRKLRYGVSHQKFKKLWIELSNIANSIDGAIKSTKGWIKFWSDKRRSIMIKHKQIENGKLMGSLSPLEQKILDLCENKNPGRSKKGVKQEPCDDDDDNDSLDDIFTKAVENDFDNQMFANEAEERQLNTMEKLVDVMGQQATAMSQMAQAAMDNSKALERLAEASHIQALAVDRLATTFETISSSIHDVRNALLGIDYTMKRCYSTTATQPRQNTNIFS
;
A
#
# COMPACT_ATOMS: atom_id res chain seq x y z
N MET A 1 13.03 16.10 -68.33
CA MET A 1 13.23 15.34 -67.08
C MET A 1 13.17 16.36 -65.96
N ALA A 2 12.13 16.28 -65.13
CA ALA A 2 11.83 17.25 -64.09
C ALA A 2 12.51 16.80 -62.79
N GLU A 3 13.32 17.66 -62.19
CA GLU A 3 13.70 17.58 -60.78
C GLU A 3 12.90 18.62 -60.02
N MET A 4 12.12 18.13 -59.06
CA MET A 4 11.27 18.86 -58.12
C MET A 4 11.45 18.17 -56.77
N LEU A 5 11.61 18.96 -55.70
CA LEU A 5 11.54 18.69 -54.24
C LEU A 5 12.69 19.50 -53.61
N VAL A 6 12.54 20.72 -53.05
CA VAL A 6 11.52 21.33 -52.17
C VAL A 6 11.25 20.50 -50.90
N ASP A 7 12.18 20.57 -49.95
CA ASP A 7 11.91 20.44 -48.52
C ASP A 7 12.18 21.84 -47.93
N GLY A 8 11.24 22.62 -47.39
CA GLY A 8 10.01 22.26 -46.70
C GLY A 8 10.09 22.71 -45.23
N GLU A 9 10.52 23.95 -44.96
CA GLU A 9 10.41 24.57 -43.64
C GLU A 9 8.95 24.92 -43.32
N ASN A 10 8.55 24.61 -42.08
CA ASN A 10 7.37 25.09 -41.34
C ASN A 10 5.97 24.75 -41.85
N ALA A 11 5.34 23.81 -41.14
CA ALA A 11 3.90 23.86 -40.86
C ALA A 11 3.68 23.83 -39.34
N ASP A 12 3.28 24.98 -38.81
CA ASP A 12 2.76 25.20 -37.47
C ASP A 12 1.30 24.69 -37.35
N SER A 13 0.92 24.39 -36.10
CA SER A 13 -0.43 24.41 -35.52
C SER A 13 -1.63 23.76 -36.23
N SER A 14 -2.09 22.62 -35.68
CA SER A 14 -3.46 22.47 -35.15
C SER A 14 -3.68 21.09 -34.52
N GLY A 15 -3.91 21.06 -33.21
CA GLY A 15 -4.53 19.92 -32.52
C GLY A 15 -3.64 18.71 -32.22
N ARG A 16 -2.36 18.88 -31.84
CA ARG A 16 -1.56 17.75 -31.35
C ARG A 16 -2.28 17.12 -30.16
N VAL A 17 -2.94 15.99 -30.39
CA VAL A 17 -3.55 15.18 -29.34
C VAL A 17 -2.40 14.76 -28.43
N SER A 18 -2.13 15.54 -27.37
CA SER A 18 -0.94 15.35 -26.53
C SER A 18 -0.94 13.96 -25.88
N ARG A 19 -2.15 13.42 -25.70
CA ARG A 19 -2.44 12.09 -25.16
C ARG A 19 -2.60 11.08 -26.29
N PRO A 20 -1.82 9.99 -26.30
CA PRO A 20 -2.06 8.86 -27.19
C PRO A 20 -3.49 8.34 -27.10
N THR A 21 -4.06 7.95 -28.24
CA THR A 21 -5.41 7.37 -28.31
C THR A 21 -5.41 5.98 -27.68
N LEU A 22 -6.58 5.46 -27.29
CA LEU A 22 -6.69 4.12 -26.71
C LEU A 22 -6.16 3.03 -27.65
N ALA A 23 -6.35 3.19 -28.96
CA ALA A 23 -5.81 2.28 -29.97
C ALA A 23 -4.27 2.28 -29.97
N GLN A 24 -3.64 3.46 -29.92
CA GLN A 24 -2.19 3.59 -29.79
C GLN A 24 -1.67 2.96 -28.51
N VAL A 25 -2.33 3.20 -27.36
CA VAL A 25 -1.93 2.59 -26.09
C VAL A 25 -2.03 1.06 -26.15
N LYS A 26 -3.09 0.52 -26.76
CA LYS A 26 -3.24 -0.94 -26.95
C LYS A 26 -2.10 -1.52 -27.80
N ALA A 27 -1.74 -0.86 -28.91
CA ALA A 27 -0.66 -1.31 -29.78
C ALA A 27 0.71 -1.29 -29.07
N VAL A 28 0.97 -0.23 -28.29
CA VAL A 28 2.18 -0.13 -27.46
C VAL A 28 2.22 -1.27 -26.44
N VAL A 29 1.11 -1.56 -25.76
CA VAL A 29 1.04 -2.66 -24.79
C VAL A 29 1.24 -4.01 -25.46
N GLU A 30 0.62 -4.27 -26.61
CA GLU A 30 0.79 -5.53 -27.35
C GLU A 30 2.25 -5.73 -27.80
N PHE A 31 2.92 -4.67 -28.26
CA PHE A 31 4.33 -4.72 -28.60
C PHE A 31 5.20 -5.02 -27.37
N MET A 32 4.90 -4.40 -26.23
CA MET A 32 5.59 -4.64 -24.96
C MET A 32 5.38 -6.06 -24.42
N GLN A 33 4.23 -6.70 -24.72
CA GLN A 33 3.99 -8.12 -24.39
C GLN A 33 4.89 -9.06 -25.19
N LYS A 34 5.16 -8.73 -26.47
CA LYS A 34 6.03 -9.51 -27.34
C LYS A 34 7.52 -9.29 -27.02
N HIS A 35 7.86 -8.13 -26.45
CA HIS A 35 9.21 -7.73 -26.08
C HIS A 35 9.30 -7.37 -24.58
N PRO A 36 9.24 -8.37 -23.67
CA PRO A 36 9.27 -8.12 -22.22
C PRO A 36 10.59 -7.50 -21.74
N ASP A 37 11.67 -7.69 -22.50
CA ASP A 37 12.97 -7.05 -22.35
C ASP A 37 12.92 -5.53 -22.56
N LEU A 38 11.99 -5.06 -23.39
CA LEU A 38 11.71 -3.64 -23.61
C LEU A 38 10.84 -3.05 -22.48
N ALA A 39 9.87 -3.83 -22.01
CA ALA A 39 8.90 -3.43 -20.99
C ALA A 39 9.53 -3.24 -19.61
N HIS A 40 10.48 -4.11 -19.24
CA HIS A 40 11.11 -4.13 -17.92
C HIS A 40 12.48 -3.46 -17.90
N ARG A 41 12.74 -2.58 -16.93
CA ARG A 41 14.09 -2.01 -16.71
C ARG A 41 15.07 -3.08 -16.20
N LYS A 42 14.61 -4.00 -15.34
CA LYS A 42 15.44 -5.03 -14.69
C LYS A 42 15.76 -6.23 -15.61
N LEU A 43 15.04 -6.42 -16.71
CA LEU A 43 15.28 -7.50 -17.67
C LEU A 43 16.22 -7.08 -18.82
N ARG A 44 16.82 -5.89 -18.72
CA ARG A 44 17.75 -5.34 -19.72
C ARG A 44 19.14 -5.98 -19.70
N TYR A 45 19.47 -6.74 -18.66
CA TYR A 45 20.75 -7.44 -18.56
C TYR A 45 20.82 -8.52 -19.66
N GLY A 46 21.66 -8.30 -20.67
CA GLY A 46 21.90 -9.23 -21.78
C GLY A 46 21.39 -8.81 -23.15
N VAL A 47 20.61 -7.73 -23.27
CA VAL A 47 20.19 -7.20 -24.58
C VAL A 47 21.16 -6.12 -25.03
N SER A 48 21.71 -6.26 -26.26
CA SER A 48 22.64 -5.26 -26.79
C SER A 48 21.94 -3.91 -26.99
N HIS A 49 22.65 -2.83 -26.68
CA HIS A 49 22.12 -1.46 -26.77
C HIS A 49 21.49 -1.15 -28.15
N GLN A 50 22.10 -1.67 -29.22
CA GLN A 50 21.59 -1.52 -30.58
C GLN A 50 20.22 -2.20 -30.79
N LYS A 51 20.00 -3.39 -30.23
CA LYS A 51 18.71 -4.10 -30.31
C LYS A 51 17.62 -3.33 -29.59
N PHE A 52 17.94 -2.80 -28.40
CA PHE A 52 17.02 -1.96 -27.63
C PHE A 52 16.59 -0.71 -28.39
N LYS A 53 17.55 -0.01 -29.03
CA LYS A 53 17.24 1.16 -29.88
C LYS A 53 16.33 0.79 -31.05
N LYS A 54 16.61 -0.34 -31.73
CA LYS A 54 15.78 -0.83 -32.86
C LYS A 54 14.34 -1.12 -32.43
N LEU A 55 14.14 -1.80 -31.30
CA LEU A 55 12.81 -2.12 -30.78
C LEU A 55 12.01 -0.86 -30.44
N TRP A 56 12.64 0.18 -29.90
CA TRP A 56 11.96 1.45 -29.65
C TRP A 56 11.60 2.22 -30.91
N ILE A 57 12.44 2.16 -31.95
CA ILE A 57 12.14 2.76 -33.26
C ILE A 57 10.98 2.01 -33.92
N GLU A 58 10.97 0.68 -33.85
CA GLU A 58 9.88 -0.13 -34.37
C GLU A 58 8.56 0.17 -33.65
N LEU A 59 8.59 0.24 -32.32
CA LEU A 59 7.43 0.63 -31.51
C LEU A 59 6.90 2.01 -31.88
N SER A 60 7.79 3.01 -32.04
CA SER A 60 7.37 4.36 -32.39
C SER A 60 6.74 4.42 -33.78
N ASN A 61 7.26 3.67 -34.75
CA ASN A 61 6.67 3.54 -36.08
C ASN A 61 5.27 2.90 -36.03
N ILE A 62 5.10 1.83 -35.26
CA ILE A 62 3.80 1.16 -35.08
C ILE A 62 2.78 2.09 -34.40
N ALA A 63 3.22 2.83 -33.37
CA ALA A 63 2.31 3.72 -32.64
C ALA A 63 1.94 4.96 -33.47
N ASN A 64 2.86 5.47 -34.29
CA ASN A 64 2.62 6.61 -35.17
C ASN A 64 1.84 6.25 -36.45
N SER A 65 1.78 4.98 -36.85
CA SER A 65 0.97 4.54 -38.00
C SER A 65 -0.53 4.45 -37.69
N ILE A 66 -0.89 4.48 -36.40
CA ILE A 66 -2.27 4.53 -35.92
C ILE A 66 -2.68 6.00 -35.77
N ASP A 67 -3.89 6.33 -36.24
CA ASP A 67 -4.47 7.66 -36.12
C ASP A 67 -4.49 8.14 -34.65
N GLY A 68 -3.92 9.34 -34.41
CA GLY A 68 -3.76 9.88 -33.07
C GLY A 68 -2.48 10.70 -32.85
N ALA A 69 -1.87 10.53 -31.68
CA ALA A 69 -0.69 11.27 -31.26
C ALA A 69 0.56 10.81 -32.02
N ILE A 70 1.25 11.72 -32.70
CA ILE A 70 2.53 11.43 -33.33
C ILE A 70 3.65 11.88 -32.39
N LYS A 71 4.53 10.96 -31.99
CA LYS A 71 5.65 11.24 -31.09
C LYS A 71 6.95 10.67 -31.65
N SER A 72 8.06 11.33 -31.34
CA SER A 72 9.39 10.77 -31.58
C SER A 72 9.61 9.51 -30.74
N THR A 73 10.59 8.70 -31.10
CA THR A 73 11.01 7.53 -30.31
C THR A 73 11.27 7.88 -28.85
N LYS A 74 11.95 9.01 -28.59
CA LYS A 74 12.20 9.54 -27.23
C LYS A 74 10.89 9.91 -26.52
N GLY A 75 9.93 10.47 -27.25
CA GLY A 75 8.59 10.78 -26.75
C GLY A 75 7.78 9.54 -26.34
N TRP A 76 7.88 8.44 -27.10
CA TRP A 76 7.25 7.16 -26.75
C TRP A 76 7.91 6.48 -25.55
N ILE A 77 9.24 6.54 -25.45
CA ILE A 77 9.99 6.07 -24.26
C ILE A 77 9.53 6.80 -23.00
N LYS A 78 9.42 8.13 -23.08
CA LYS A 78 8.93 8.97 -21.97
C LYS A 78 7.49 8.61 -21.62
N PHE A 79 6.60 8.55 -22.62
CA PHE A 79 5.20 8.17 -22.43
C PHE A 79 5.06 6.83 -21.71
N TRP A 80 5.81 5.81 -22.12
CA TRP A 80 5.77 4.50 -21.48
C TRP A 80 6.23 4.55 -20.01
N SER A 81 7.33 5.25 -19.76
CA SER A 81 7.86 5.44 -18.40
C SER A 81 6.85 6.12 -17.48
N ASP A 82 6.24 7.21 -17.95
CA ASP A 82 5.23 7.97 -17.22
C ASP A 82 3.95 7.15 -17.00
N LYS A 83 3.48 6.44 -18.03
CA LYS A 83 2.27 5.60 -17.97
C LYS A 83 2.42 4.47 -16.96
N ARG A 84 3.58 3.80 -16.96
CA ARG A 84 3.91 2.75 -15.99
C ARG A 84 3.94 3.30 -14.57
N ARG A 85 4.66 4.41 -14.34
CA ARG A 85 4.73 5.06 -13.02
C ARG A 85 3.33 5.43 -12.51
N SER A 86 2.50 6.03 -13.36
CA SER A 86 1.12 6.40 -13.02
C SER A 86 0.28 5.18 -12.61
N ILE A 87 0.40 4.05 -13.32
CA ILE A 87 -0.32 2.81 -12.99
C ILE A 87 0.17 2.20 -11.68
N MET A 88 1.48 2.18 -11.42
CA MET A 88 2.03 1.69 -10.16
C MET A 88 1.54 2.53 -8.96
N ILE A 89 1.52 3.85 -9.09
CA ILE A 89 1.01 4.75 -8.04
C ILE A 89 -0.48 4.49 -7.81
N LYS A 90 -1.27 4.38 -8.88
CA LYS A 90 -2.71 4.08 -8.79
C LYS A 90 -2.96 2.74 -8.12
N HIS A 91 -2.19 1.69 -8.45
CA HIS A 91 -2.28 0.38 -7.81
C HIS A 91 -1.99 0.48 -6.30
N LYS A 92 -0.88 1.11 -5.91
CA LYS A 92 -0.55 1.33 -4.49
C LYS A 92 -1.62 2.12 -3.75
N GLN A 93 -2.26 3.10 -4.39
CA GLN A 93 -3.35 3.87 -3.77
C GLN A 93 -4.63 3.05 -3.56
N ILE A 94 -4.94 2.14 -4.49
CA ILE A 94 -6.06 1.19 -4.36
C ILE A 94 -5.76 0.19 -3.23
N GLU A 95 -4.55 -0.38 -3.21
CA GLU A 95 -4.11 -1.33 -2.18
C GLU A 95 -4.15 -0.73 -0.77
N ASN A 96 -3.70 0.52 -0.63
CA ASN A 96 -3.73 1.26 0.63
C ASN A 96 -5.13 1.76 1.04
N GLY A 97 -6.17 1.44 0.26
CA GLY A 97 -7.55 1.87 0.53
C GLY A 97 -7.81 3.38 0.40
N LYS A 98 -6.83 4.15 -0.12
CA LYS A 98 -6.95 5.60 -0.33
C LYS A 98 -7.83 5.94 -1.54
N LEU A 99 -8.00 4.99 -2.46
CA LEU A 99 -8.77 5.17 -3.69
C LEU A 99 -9.73 3.99 -3.86
N MET A 100 -11.04 4.24 -3.88
CA MET A 100 -12.04 3.20 -4.16
C MET A 100 -12.12 2.93 -5.66
N GLY A 101 -11.81 1.71 -6.09
CA GLY A 101 -11.92 1.27 -7.48
C GLY A 101 -10.98 0.11 -7.82
N SER A 102 -11.03 -0.34 -9.07
CA SER A 102 -10.11 -1.34 -9.63
C SER A 102 -9.37 -0.78 -10.85
N LEU A 103 -8.21 -1.37 -11.17
CA LEU A 103 -7.50 -1.05 -12.40
C LEU A 103 -8.33 -1.48 -13.62
N SER A 104 -8.31 -0.67 -14.68
CA SER A 104 -8.87 -1.06 -15.97
C SER A 104 -8.15 -2.31 -16.50
N PRO A 105 -8.80 -3.18 -17.29
CA PRO A 105 -8.14 -4.38 -17.85
C PRO A 105 -6.84 -4.08 -18.61
N LEU A 106 -6.73 -2.90 -19.24
CA LEU A 106 -5.50 -2.47 -19.91
C LEU A 106 -4.42 -2.02 -18.92
N GLU A 107 -4.82 -1.38 -17.82
CA GLU A 107 -3.91 -0.98 -16.75
C GLU A 107 -3.38 -2.21 -15.98
N GLN A 108 -4.25 -3.19 -15.75
CA GLN A 108 -3.85 -4.48 -15.17
C GLN A 108 -2.81 -5.19 -16.05
N LYS A 109 -3.02 -5.23 -17.37
CA LYS A 109 -2.01 -5.79 -18.31
C LYS A 109 -0.66 -5.09 -18.22
N ILE A 110 -0.65 -3.77 -18.07
CA ILE A 110 0.60 -3.01 -17.92
C ILE A 110 1.25 -3.33 -16.57
N LEU A 111 0.47 -3.47 -15.51
CA LEU A 111 0.98 -3.86 -14.19
C LEU A 111 1.58 -5.28 -14.21
N ASP A 112 0.88 -6.24 -14.83
CA ASP A 112 1.35 -7.62 -14.98
C ASP A 112 2.64 -7.70 -15.82
N LEU A 113 2.82 -6.77 -16.78
CA LEU A 113 4.06 -6.58 -17.55
C LEU A 113 5.16 -5.84 -16.79
N CYS A 114 4.95 -5.50 -15.52
CA CYS A 114 5.94 -4.86 -14.66
C CYS A 114 6.25 -5.71 -13.43
N GLU A 115 5.27 -6.49 -12.96
CA GLU A 115 5.44 -7.45 -11.89
C GLU A 115 6.07 -8.73 -12.42
N ASN A 116 7.20 -9.08 -11.81
CA ASN A 116 8.04 -10.22 -12.14
C ASN A 116 7.29 -11.55 -11.86
N LYS A 117 6.28 -11.91 -12.65
CA LYS A 117 5.75 -13.28 -12.65
C LYS A 117 6.65 -14.15 -13.51
N ASN A 118 7.75 -14.59 -12.89
CA ASN A 118 8.27 -15.91 -13.20
C ASN A 118 7.14 -16.92 -12.89
N PRO A 119 6.61 -17.66 -13.86
CA PRO A 119 5.56 -18.65 -13.61
C PRO A 119 6.15 -19.93 -12.97
N GLY A 120 6.82 -19.80 -11.82
CA GLY A 120 7.61 -20.92 -11.28
C GLY A 120 8.03 -20.90 -9.82
N ARG A 121 7.62 -19.95 -8.98
CA ARG A 121 7.89 -20.05 -7.52
C ARG A 121 6.71 -19.60 -6.68
N SER A 122 5.93 -20.58 -6.24
CA SER A 122 5.01 -20.42 -5.11
C SER A 122 5.77 -20.32 -3.78
N LYS A 123 5.21 -19.51 -2.86
CA LYS A 123 5.42 -19.47 -1.40
C LYS A 123 6.73 -18.87 -0.89
N LYS A 124 6.62 -17.67 -0.29
CA LYS A 124 6.53 -17.53 1.18
C LYS A 124 6.05 -16.12 1.52
N GLY A 125 5.11 -16.03 2.45
CA GLY A 125 4.66 -14.76 2.99
C GLY A 125 5.78 -14.09 3.78
N VAL A 126 6.02 -12.82 3.50
CA VAL A 126 6.79 -11.90 4.34
C VAL A 126 6.08 -10.55 4.26
N LYS A 127 5.77 -10.00 5.44
CA LYS A 127 5.13 -8.70 5.64
C LYS A 127 5.98 -7.61 5.00
N GLN A 128 5.35 -6.73 4.23
CA GLN A 128 5.99 -5.52 3.72
C GLN A 128 5.77 -4.38 4.73
N GLU A 129 6.87 -3.78 5.16
CA GLU A 129 6.90 -2.43 5.71
C GLU A 129 7.66 -1.50 4.74
N PRO A 130 7.49 -0.17 4.86
CA PRO A 130 7.51 0.77 3.75
C PRO A 130 8.93 1.19 3.37
N CYS A 131 9.25 1.07 2.09
CA CYS A 131 10.37 1.78 1.49
C CYS A 131 9.81 3.00 0.74
N ASP A 132 9.99 4.17 1.37
CA ASP A 132 10.25 5.41 0.66
C ASP A 132 11.56 5.20 -0.10
N ASP A 133 11.47 5.06 -1.42
CA ASP A 133 12.64 5.07 -2.29
C ASP A 133 12.62 6.37 -3.09
N ASP A 134 13.68 7.11 -2.83
CA ASP A 134 14.08 8.38 -3.42
C ASP A 134 14.19 8.34 -4.95
N ASP A 135 14.20 9.55 -5.47
CA ASP A 135 14.14 10.01 -6.85
C ASP A 135 15.33 9.57 -7.72
N ASP A 136 15.34 8.31 -8.20
CA ASP A 136 16.24 7.88 -9.29
C ASP A 136 15.67 8.31 -10.66
N ASN A 137 15.76 9.62 -10.95
CA ASN A 137 15.66 10.14 -12.30
C ASN A 137 17.00 9.98 -13.03
N ASP A 138 17.40 8.73 -13.28
CA ASP A 138 18.49 8.42 -14.21
C ASP A 138 18.06 8.81 -15.63
N SER A 139 18.51 10.00 -16.01
CA SER A 139 18.33 10.58 -17.33
C SER A 139 18.87 9.64 -18.41
N LEU A 140 17.98 9.19 -19.28
CA LEU A 140 18.28 8.36 -20.46
C LEU A 140 19.19 9.08 -21.49
N ASP A 141 19.62 10.32 -21.21
CA ASP A 141 20.48 11.14 -22.07
C ASP A 141 21.98 10.81 -21.99
N ASP A 142 22.50 10.18 -20.93
CA ASP A 142 23.96 9.99 -20.82
C ASP A 142 24.50 8.87 -21.75
N ILE A 143 23.61 8.02 -22.29
CA ILE A 143 24.00 6.89 -23.15
C ILE A 143 24.18 7.30 -24.62
N PHE A 144 23.56 8.39 -25.08
CA PHE A 144 23.71 8.84 -26.48
C PHE A 144 24.90 9.78 -26.70
N THR A 145 25.48 10.32 -25.62
CA THR A 145 26.46 11.43 -25.71
C THR A 145 27.92 10.97 -25.58
N LYS A 146 28.18 9.81 -24.95
CA LYS A 146 29.54 9.34 -24.58
C LYS A 146 30.37 8.66 -25.69
N ALA A 147 29.90 8.60 -26.93
CA ALA A 147 30.49 7.74 -27.96
C ALA A 147 31.58 8.37 -28.84
N VAL A 148 32.01 9.63 -28.61
CA VAL A 148 32.89 10.32 -29.59
C VAL A 148 34.28 10.66 -29.07
N GLU A 149 34.55 10.77 -27.77
CA GLU A 149 35.86 11.27 -27.32
C GLU A 149 36.30 10.60 -26.03
N ASN A 150 37.28 9.69 -26.12
CA ASN A 150 38.38 9.49 -25.15
C ASN A 150 38.86 8.04 -25.19
N ASP A 151 39.96 7.77 -25.89
CA ASP A 151 40.64 6.47 -25.80
C ASP A 151 42.18 6.60 -25.86
N PHE A 152 42.77 7.65 -25.27
CA PHE A 152 44.24 7.80 -25.32
C PHE A 152 44.99 8.18 -24.02
N ASP A 153 44.34 8.40 -22.87
CA ASP A 153 45.06 8.84 -21.65
C ASP A 153 44.77 8.05 -20.36
N ASN A 154 44.12 6.88 -20.42
CA ASN A 154 43.54 6.24 -19.23
C ASN A 154 44.46 5.31 -18.40
N GLN A 155 45.75 5.17 -18.73
CA GLN A 155 46.59 4.12 -18.11
C GLN A 155 47.29 4.54 -16.81
N MET A 156 47.51 5.84 -16.54
CA MET A 156 48.33 6.28 -15.38
C MET A 156 47.51 6.80 -14.18
N PHE A 157 46.20 7.03 -14.34
CA PHE A 157 45.29 7.48 -13.28
C PHE A 157 44.46 6.36 -12.62
N ALA A 158 44.62 5.11 -13.05
CA ALA A 158 43.83 3.97 -12.57
C ALA A 158 44.05 3.66 -11.09
N ASN A 159 45.29 3.77 -10.58
CA ASN A 159 45.60 3.38 -9.20
C ASN A 159 44.98 4.31 -8.14
N GLU A 160 44.94 5.62 -8.36
CA GLU A 160 44.35 6.57 -7.40
C GLU A 160 42.80 6.52 -7.44
N ALA A 161 42.23 6.24 -8.61
CA ALA A 161 40.79 6.02 -8.76
C ALA A 161 40.34 4.71 -8.08
N GLU A 162 41.13 3.64 -8.18
CA GLU A 162 40.88 2.37 -7.51
C GLU A 162 41.00 2.49 -5.98
N GLU A 163 41.96 3.27 -5.45
CA GLU A 163 42.09 3.53 -4.02
C GLU A 163 40.89 4.29 -3.45
N ARG A 164 40.37 5.28 -4.19
CA ARG A 164 39.12 5.97 -3.82
C ARG A 164 37.91 5.04 -3.88
N GLN A 165 37.87 4.12 -4.84
CA GLN A 165 36.81 3.11 -4.92
C GLN A 165 36.88 2.11 -3.75
N LEU A 166 38.08 1.67 -3.36
CA LEU A 166 38.27 0.80 -2.19
C LEU A 166 37.82 1.48 -0.89
N ASN A 167 38.21 2.74 -0.67
CA ASN A 167 37.77 3.51 0.49
C ASN A 167 36.24 3.76 0.49
N THR A 168 35.62 3.88 -0.69
CA THR A 168 34.16 4.00 -0.82
C THR A 168 33.47 2.68 -0.51
N MET A 169 34.03 1.56 -0.97
CA MET A 169 33.52 0.23 -0.69
C MET A 169 33.63 -0.13 0.80
N GLU A 170 34.73 0.23 1.46
CA GLU A 170 34.91 0.04 2.91
C GLU A 170 33.84 0.80 3.72
N LYS A 171 33.62 2.08 3.39
CA LYS A 171 32.55 2.88 4.01
C LYS A 171 31.16 2.28 3.78
N LEU A 172 30.90 1.73 2.59
CA LEU A 172 29.63 1.07 2.30
C LEU A 172 29.44 -0.18 3.17
N VAL A 173 30.48 -0.98 3.35
CA VAL A 173 30.46 -2.17 4.22
C VAL A 173 30.20 -1.76 5.67
N ASP A 174 30.82 -0.68 6.17
CA ASP A 174 30.58 -0.17 7.51
C ASP A 174 29.13 0.33 7.68
N VAL A 175 28.61 1.09 6.71
CA VAL A 175 27.22 1.56 6.73
C VAL A 175 26.25 0.38 6.70
N MET A 176 26.52 -0.65 5.89
CA MET A 176 25.71 -1.87 5.87
C MET A 176 25.79 -2.65 7.19
N GLY A 177 26.96 -2.70 7.84
CA GLY A 177 27.13 -3.31 9.16
C GLY A 177 26.34 -2.57 10.25
N GLN A 178 26.37 -1.24 10.21
CA GLN A 178 25.56 -0.38 11.09
C GLN A 178 24.06 -0.55 10.82
N GLN A 179 23.66 -0.60 9.55
CA GLN A 179 22.26 -0.83 9.16
C GLN A 179 21.77 -2.21 9.61
N ALA A 180 22.58 -3.26 9.47
CA ALA A 180 22.25 -4.60 9.91
C ALA A 180 22.10 -4.71 11.44
N THR A 181 22.99 -4.05 12.19
CA THR A 181 22.88 -3.99 13.66
C THR A 181 21.69 -3.17 14.11
N ALA A 182 21.42 -2.02 13.51
CA ALA A 182 20.22 -1.22 13.77
C ALA A 182 18.93 -2.01 13.47
N MET A 183 18.89 -2.72 12.34
CA MET A 183 17.74 -3.56 11.97
C MET A 183 17.54 -4.71 12.97
N SER A 184 18.62 -5.33 13.44
CA SER A 184 18.58 -6.37 14.48
C SER A 184 18.03 -5.83 15.80
N GLN A 185 18.49 -4.64 16.21
CA GLN A 185 17.98 -3.97 17.42
C GLN A 185 16.50 -3.60 17.29
N MET A 186 16.06 -3.08 16.14
CA MET A 186 14.64 -2.81 15.89
C MET A 186 13.81 -4.08 15.95
N ALA A 187 14.28 -5.18 15.37
CA ALA A 187 13.59 -6.48 15.43
C ALA A 187 13.47 -6.99 16.87
N GLN A 188 14.52 -6.85 17.67
CA GLN A 188 14.50 -7.24 19.08
C GLN A 188 13.54 -6.36 19.89
N ALA A 189 13.59 -5.04 19.72
CA ALA A 189 12.68 -4.11 20.38
C ALA A 189 11.21 -4.38 20.00
N ALA A 190 10.93 -4.71 18.73
CA ALA A 190 9.61 -5.10 18.28
C ALA A 190 9.12 -6.41 18.93
N MET A 191 10.00 -7.40 19.07
CA MET A 191 9.68 -8.64 19.80
C MET A 191 9.38 -8.39 21.27
N ASP A 192 10.15 -7.52 21.93
CA ASP A 192 9.93 -7.20 23.35
C ASP A 192 8.64 -6.39 23.55
N ASN A 193 8.33 -5.46 22.63
CA ASN A 193 7.05 -4.75 22.62
C ASN A 193 5.87 -5.72 22.42
N SER A 194 5.99 -6.68 21.49
CA SER A 194 4.96 -7.70 21.27
C SER A 194 4.68 -8.52 22.53
N LYS A 195 5.73 -8.93 23.27
CA LYS A 195 5.57 -9.67 24.53
C LYS A 195 4.92 -8.82 25.63
N ALA A 196 5.24 -7.53 25.69
CA ALA A 196 4.61 -6.62 26.64
C ALA A 196 3.11 -6.45 26.34
N LEU A 197 2.75 -6.29 25.06
CA LEU A 197 1.36 -6.21 24.62
C LEU A 197 0.57 -7.50 24.88
N GLU A 198 1.20 -8.66 24.72
CA GLU A 198 0.59 -9.95 25.05
C GLU A 198 0.24 -10.05 26.54
N ARG A 199 1.17 -9.67 27.43
CA ARG A 199 0.91 -9.64 28.88
C ARG A 199 -0.18 -8.64 29.25
N LEU A 200 -0.23 -7.49 28.58
CA LEU A 200 -1.27 -6.50 28.80
C LEU A 200 -2.65 -7.04 28.39
N ALA A 201 -2.73 -7.74 27.25
CA ALA A 201 -3.95 -8.37 26.79
C ALA A 201 -4.43 -9.47 27.75
N GLU A 202 -3.52 -10.30 28.25
CA GLU A 202 -3.83 -11.34 29.25
C GLU A 202 -4.37 -10.73 30.55
N ALA A 203 -3.69 -9.70 31.09
CA ALA A 203 -4.14 -9.00 32.29
C ALA A 203 -5.53 -8.35 32.07
N SER A 204 -5.74 -7.72 30.92
CA SER A 204 -7.04 -7.12 30.56
C SER A 204 -8.14 -8.17 30.47
N HIS A 205 -7.86 -9.37 29.96
CA HIS A 205 -8.82 -10.45 29.88
C HIS A 205 -9.24 -10.95 31.28
N ILE A 206 -8.27 -11.11 32.19
CA ILE A 206 -8.53 -11.50 33.59
C ILE A 206 -9.38 -10.43 34.28
N GLN A 207 -9.08 -9.14 34.05
CA GLN A 207 -9.88 -8.04 34.60
C GLN A 207 -11.33 -8.08 34.09
N ALA A 208 -11.55 -8.35 32.79
CA ALA A 208 -12.89 -8.48 32.23
C ALA A 208 -13.70 -9.61 32.91
N LEU A 209 -13.08 -10.76 33.15
CA LEU A 209 -13.71 -11.87 33.86
C LEU A 209 -14.04 -11.52 35.32
N ALA A 210 -13.18 -10.75 35.99
CA ALA A 210 -13.44 -10.28 37.34
C ALA A 210 -14.65 -9.33 37.38
N VAL A 211 -14.78 -8.43 36.40
CA VAL A 211 -15.93 -7.53 36.26
C VAL A 211 -17.22 -8.31 35.99
N ASP A 212 -17.19 -9.33 35.15
CA ASP A 212 -18.35 -10.18 34.85
C ASP A 212 -18.85 -10.94 36.10
N ARG A 213 -17.92 -11.44 36.91
CA ARG A 213 -18.25 -12.03 38.22
C ARG A 213 -18.90 -11.00 39.15
N LEU A 214 -18.39 -9.78 39.20
CA LEU A 214 -19.00 -8.71 39.99
C LEU A 214 -20.42 -8.39 39.50
N ALA A 215 -20.64 -8.29 38.19
CA ALA A 215 -21.97 -8.08 37.62
C ALA A 215 -22.97 -9.16 38.06
N THR A 216 -22.57 -10.44 37.99
CA THR A 216 -23.40 -11.57 38.45
C THR A 216 -23.74 -11.46 39.94
N THR A 217 -22.77 -11.05 40.78
CA THR A 217 -23.05 -10.85 42.21
C THR A 217 -24.03 -9.70 42.45
N PHE A 218 -23.93 -8.60 41.69
CA PHE A 218 -24.85 -7.47 41.80
C PHE A 218 -26.27 -7.83 41.36
N GLU A 219 -26.43 -8.67 40.32
CA GLU A 219 -27.74 -9.19 39.91
C GLU A 219 -28.38 -10.04 41.02
N THR A 220 -27.58 -10.91 41.65
CA THR A 220 -28.04 -11.75 42.77
C THR A 220 -28.47 -10.90 43.97
N ILE A 221 -27.67 -9.90 44.34
CA ILE A 221 -28.01 -8.95 45.40
C ILE A 221 -29.30 -8.18 45.05
N SER A 222 -29.43 -7.74 43.80
CA SER A 222 -30.61 -7.00 43.34
C SER A 222 -31.89 -7.84 43.42
N SER A 223 -31.82 -9.12 43.07
CA SER A 223 -32.93 -10.07 43.24
C SER A 223 -33.30 -10.22 44.71
N SER A 224 -32.32 -10.46 45.59
CA SER A 224 -32.53 -10.61 47.03
C SER A 224 -33.16 -9.37 47.67
N ILE A 225 -32.72 -8.16 47.27
CA ILE A 225 -33.33 -6.91 47.72
C ILE A 225 -34.80 -6.83 47.30
N HIS A 226 -35.14 -7.26 46.08
CA HIS A 226 -36.53 -7.33 45.61
C HIS A 226 -37.36 -8.29 46.46
N ASP A 227 -36.82 -9.47 46.78
CA ASP A 227 -37.49 -10.46 47.61
C ASP A 227 -37.75 -9.92 49.03
N VAL A 228 -36.76 -9.28 49.66
CA VAL A 228 -36.91 -8.63 50.96
C VAL A 228 -37.97 -7.52 50.91
N ARG A 229 -37.95 -6.67 49.88
CA ARG A 229 -38.96 -5.63 49.69
C ARG A 229 -40.37 -6.22 49.57
N ASN A 230 -40.54 -7.28 48.77
CA ASN A 230 -41.82 -7.94 48.57
C ASN A 230 -42.32 -8.58 49.88
N ALA A 231 -41.42 -9.20 50.66
CA ALA A 231 -41.76 -9.75 51.97
C ALA A 231 -42.22 -8.66 52.95
N LEU A 232 -41.52 -7.52 53.02
CA LEU A 232 -41.90 -6.38 53.85
C LEU A 232 -43.29 -5.83 53.47
N LEU A 233 -43.56 -5.70 52.17
CA LEU A 233 -44.89 -5.29 51.69
C LEU A 233 -45.98 -6.30 52.08
N GLY A 234 -45.69 -7.59 52.00
CA GLY A 234 -46.62 -8.65 52.42
C GLY A 234 -46.91 -8.62 53.93
N ILE A 235 -45.90 -8.38 54.76
CA ILE A 235 -46.04 -8.22 56.21
C ILE A 235 -46.89 -6.98 56.52
N ASP A 236 -46.59 -5.82 55.91
CA ASP A 236 -47.36 -4.58 56.09
C ASP A 236 -48.83 -4.77 55.70
N TYR A 237 -49.09 -5.38 54.55
CA TYR A 237 -50.44 -5.69 54.09
C TYR A 237 -51.20 -6.58 55.09
N THR A 238 -50.55 -7.63 55.59
CA THR A 238 -51.15 -8.57 56.56
C THR A 238 -51.42 -7.87 57.89
N MET A 239 -50.48 -7.06 58.39
CA MET A 239 -50.67 -6.26 59.60
C MET A 239 -51.87 -5.31 59.46
N LYS A 240 -51.95 -4.55 58.36
CA LYS A 240 -53.07 -3.64 58.12
C LYS A 240 -54.41 -4.37 58.09
N ARG A 241 -54.48 -5.56 57.48
CA ARG A 241 -55.70 -6.37 57.45
C ARG A 241 -56.12 -6.87 58.83
N CYS A 242 -55.18 -7.37 59.63
CA CYS A 242 -55.48 -7.92 60.96
C CYS A 242 -55.85 -6.84 61.97
N TYR A 243 -55.21 -5.66 61.91
CA TYR A 243 -55.38 -4.61 62.93
C TYR A 243 -56.37 -3.49 62.54
N SER A 244 -56.76 -3.34 61.28
CA SER A 244 -57.78 -2.34 60.91
C SER A 244 -59.21 -2.81 61.21
N THR A 245 -59.44 -4.12 61.36
CA THR A 245 -60.78 -4.70 61.53
C THR A 245 -61.28 -4.67 62.99
N THR A 246 -60.42 -4.42 63.97
CA THR A 246 -60.81 -4.32 65.39
C THR A 246 -61.28 -2.94 65.84
N ALA A 247 -61.20 -1.91 64.98
CA ALA A 247 -61.58 -0.55 65.32
C ALA A 247 -63.08 -0.20 65.13
N THR A 248 -63.93 -1.14 64.69
CA THR A 248 -65.36 -0.88 64.41
C THR A 248 -66.34 -1.82 65.10
N GLN A 249 -66.03 -2.34 66.30
CA GLN A 249 -67.09 -2.80 67.19
C GLN A 249 -67.50 -1.66 68.14
N PRO A 250 -68.73 -1.11 68.04
CA PRO A 250 -69.23 -0.20 69.06
C PRO A 250 -69.38 -1.01 70.35
N ARG A 251 -68.56 -0.68 71.35
CA ARG A 251 -68.80 -1.09 72.74
C ARG A 251 -70.17 -0.57 73.16
N GLN A 252 -71.20 -1.42 73.06
CA GLN A 252 -72.47 -1.17 73.74
C GLN A 252 -72.23 -1.38 75.24
N ASN A 253 -71.87 -0.29 75.93
CA ASN A 253 -71.92 -0.22 77.38
C ASN A 253 -73.40 -0.12 77.79
N THR A 254 -74.03 -1.26 78.06
CA THR A 254 -75.29 -1.29 78.80
C THR A 254 -74.99 -1.12 80.28
N ASN A 255 -75.28 0.08 80.81
CA ASN A 255 -75.35 0.36 82.24
C ASN A 255 -76.46 -0.51 82.87
N ILE A 256 -76.08 -1.40 83.79
CA ILE A 256 -76.97 -2.37 84.47
C ILE A 256 -77.34 -1.95 85.90
N PHE A 257 -77.03 -0.73 86.33
CA PHE A 257 -77.50 -0.21 87.63
C PHE A 257 -78.32 1.07 87.44
N SER A 258 -79.64 0.90 87.36
CA SER A 258 -80.69 1.86 87.71
C SER A 258 -81.90 1.08 88.20
#